data_AF-A0A1B8DFR7-F1
#
_entry.id   AF-A0A1B8DFR7-F1
#
_cell.length_a   1.000
_cell.length_b   1.000
_cell.length_c   1.000
_cell.angle_alpha   90.00
_cell.angle_beta   90.00
_cell.angle_gamma   90.00
#
_symmetry.space_group_name_H-M   'P 1'
#
loop_
_entity.id
_entity.type
_entity.pdbx_description
1 polymer ?
#
loop_
_entity_poly.entity_id
_entity_poly.type
_entity_poly.pdbx_seq_one_letter_code
_entity_poly.pdbx_strand_id
1 'polypeptide(L)'
;MCSAYPQAVLDAAGSFVNTVAWHCYAENNDWGVLTQFHEKNPNVAQYQTECWTSPTNTWYSTIDFVMGPMQNWASGSIAWTLGSDTNNGPHLPGGCGTCRGLVVVDTSAGTYSKTLDYYLMGQFSRFVPRGATALASTGSTDYGGGQKFEAMSFVEPDGSRTVVVQNNFGNEVFLTVKFKGGETWSGKVYKESLTTWQLPPASG
;
A
#
# COMPACT_ATOMS: atom_id res chain seq x y z
N MET A 1 0.19 -13.35 10.12
CA MET A 1 -0.23 -12.35 11.15
C MET A 1 -1.29 -12.98 12.05
N CYS A 2 -1.49 -12.51 13.29
CA CYS A 2 -2.44 -13.10 14.23
C CYS A 2 -3.40 -12.04 14.79
N SER A 3 -4.72 -12.30 14.71
CA SER A 3 -5.77 -11.39 15.19
C SER A 3 -6.21 -11.64 16.64
N ALA A 4 -5.63 -12.64 17.32
CA ALA A 4 -6.05 -13.00 18.67
C ALA A 4 -5.82 -11.87 19.69
N TYR A 5 -4.70 -11.14 19.58
CA TYR A 5 -4.40 -10.02 20.47
C TYR A 5 -5.40 -8.86 20.33
N PRO A 6 -5.62 -8.26 19.13
CA PRO A 6 -6.60 -7.20 19.01
C PRO A 6 -8.02 -7.66 19.34
N GLN A 7 -8.38 -8.92 19.08
CA GLN A 7 -9.68 -9.46 19.48
C GLN A 7 -9.84 -9.48 21.00
N ALA A 8 -8.85 -9.98 21.75
CA ALA A 8 -8.92 -10.02 23.21
C ALA A 8 -9.08 -8.61 23.83
N VAL A 9 -8.46 -7.58 23.22
CA VAL A 9 -8.63 -6.19 23.64
C VAL A 9 -10.04 -5.69 23.36
N LEU A 10 -10.61 -5.98 22.18
CA LEU A 10 -11.98 -5.59 21.86
C LEU A 10 -13.01 -6.29 22.75
N ASP A 11 -12.80 -7.57 23.06
CA ASP A 11 -13.69 -8.34 23.93
C ASP A 11 -13.73 -7.76 25.35
N ALA A 12 -12.61 -7.23 25.84
CA ALA A 12 -12.51 -6.66 27.18
C ALA A 12 -12.82 -5.16 27.26
N ALA A 13 -12.54 -4.40 26.19
CA ALA A 13 -12.50 -2.93 26.22
C ALA A 13 -12.98 -2.26 24.90
N GLY A 14 -13.79 -2.95 24.09
CA GLY A 14 -14.22 -2.48 22.77
C GLY A 14 -14.97 -1.14 22.76
N SER A 15 -15.54 -0.70 23.89
CA SER A 15 -16.11 0.65 24.02
C SER A 15 -15.09 1.78 23.93
N PHE A 16 -13.80 1.49 24.16
CA PHE A 16 -12.69 2.45 24.12
C PHE A 16 -11.79 2.27 22.90
N VAL A 17 -11.96 1.19 22.14
CA VAL A 17 -11.07 0.80 21.04
C VAL A 17 -11.89 0.66 19.77
N ASN A 18 -11.67 1.57 18.83
CA ASN A 18 -12.33 1.59 17.53
C ASN A 18 -11.36 1.38 16.36
N THR A 19 -10.08 1.15 16.65
CA THR A 19 -9.02 1.06 15.63
C THR A 19 -7.97 0.03 16.03
N VAL A 20 -7.46 -0.72 15.04
CA VAL A 20 -6.36 -1.67 15.20
C VAL A 20 -5.23 -1.34 14.21
N ALA A 21 -4.00 -1.48 14.70
CA ALA A 21 -2.78 -1.24 13.95
C ALA A 21 -2.06 -2.56 13.64
N TRP A 22 -1.47 -2.65 12.45
CA TRP A 22 -0.76 -3.83 11.94
C TRP A 22 0.61 -3.45 11.39
N HIS A 23 1.61 -4.29 11.62
CA HIS A 23 2.95 -4.13 11.04
C HIS A 23 3.23 -5.26 10.05
N CYS A 24 4.23 -5.09 9.17
CA CYS A 24 4.57 -6.04 8.10
C CYS A 24 5.79 -6.95 8.40
N TYR A 25 6.23 -7.10 9.65
CA TYR A 25 7.52 -7.73 9.95
C TYR A 25 7.51 -9.27 9.92
N ALA A 26 6.38 -9.90 9.63
CA ALA A 26 6.34 -11.36 9.52
C ALA A 26 7.02 -11.82 8.22
N GLU A 27 7.75 -12.93 8.29
CA GLU A 27 8.43 -13.51 7.11
C GLU A 27 7.44 -13.82 5.97
N ASN A 28 6.25 -14.30 6.33
CA ASN A 28 5.16 -14.58 5.40
C ASN A 28 3.95 -13.72 5.78
N ASN A 29 3.94 -12.47 5.31
CA ASN A 29 2.80 -11.58 5.52
C ASN A 29 1.58 -12.08 4.74
N ASP A 30 0.57 -12.53 5.48
CA ASP A 30 -0.76 -12.79 4.95
C ASP A 30 -1.71 -11.69 5.46
N TRP A 31 -2.09 -10.80 4.53
CA TRP A 31 -3.02 -9.71 4.78
C TRP A 31 -4.48 -10.17 4.90
N GLY A 32 -4.78 -11.42 4.52
CA GLY A 32 -6.11 -12.01 4.68
C GLY A 32 -6.60 -12.02 6.14
N VAL A 33 -5.68 -11.94 7.11
CA VAL A 33 -6.05 -11.79 8.53
C VAL A 33 -6.84 -10.50 8.79
N LEU A 34 -6.57 -9.41 8.07
CA LEU A 34 -7.30 -8.14 8.24
C LEU A 34 -8.73 -8.28 7.72
N THR A 35 -8.94 -9.03 6.63
CA THR A 35 -10.27 -9.37 6.12
C THR A 35 -11.04 -10.21 7.12
N GLN A 36 -10.45 -11.29 7.64
CA GLN A 36 -11.07 -12.13 8.67
C GLN A 36 -11.39 -11.34 9.95
N PHE A 37 -10.56 -10.36 10.30
CA PHE A 37 -10.79 -9.49 11.44
C PHE A 37 -11.94 -8.50 11.18
N HIS A 38 -11.98 -7.90 9.99
CA HIS A 38 -13.06 -7.00 9.58
C HIS A 38 -14.42 -7.70 9.58
N GLU A 39 -14.50 -8.93 9.06
CA GLU A 39 -15.73 -9.73 9.04
C GLU A 39 -16.35 -9.92 10.43
N LYS A 40 -15.51 -10.02 11.47
CA LYS A 40 -15.94 -10.13 12.87
C LYS A 40 -16.20 -8.77 13.51
N ASN A 41 -15.48 -7.74 13.10
CA ASN A 41 -15.46 -6.42 13.71
C ASN A 41 -15.62 -5.30 12.66
N PRO A 42 -16.77 -5.22 11.95
CA PRO A 42 -16.91 -4.37 10.76
C PRO A 42 -16.81 -2.86 11.06
N ASN A 43 -17.05 -2.46 12.30
CA ASN A 43 -17.00 -1.06 12.74
C ASN A 43 -15.63 -0.64 13.29
N VAL A 44 -14.63 -1.53 13.26
CA VAL A 44 -13.28 -1.26 13.76
C VAL A 44 -12.38 -0.92 12.57
N ALA A 45 -11.83 0.29 12.59
CA ALA A 45 -10.89 0.73 11.55
C ALA A 45 -9.57 -0.05 11.67
N GLN A 46 -8.90 -0.25 10.53
CA GLN A 46 -7.61 -0.94 10.48
C GLN A 46 -6.59 -0.08 9.75
N TYR A 47 -5.35 -0.05 10.23
CA TYR A 47 -4.24 0.62 9.55
C TYR A 47 -3.00 -0.26 9.56
N GLN A 48 -2.29 -0.32 8.44
CA GLN A 48 -0.90 -0.77 8.46
C GLN A 48 -0.04 0.43 8.88
N THR A 49 0.57 0.37 10.05
CA THR A 49 1.22 1.54 10.67
C THR A 49 2.74 1.52 10.58
N GLU A 50 3.32 0.37 10.22
CA GLU A 50 4.78 0.26 10.13
C GLU A 50 5.24 -0.85 9.17
N CYS A 51 6.06 -0.46 8.20
CA CYS A 51 6.81 -1.36 7.35
C CYS A 51 8.12 -0.70 6.94
N TRP A 52 9.17 -1.48 6.75
CA TRP A 52 10.51 -0.97 6.49
C TRP A 52 10.86 -1.10 5.01
N THR A 53 11.72 -0.21 4.55
CA THR A 53 12.27 -0.23 3.19
C THR A 53 13.79 -0.36 3.26
N SER A 54 14.39 -0.86 2.19
CA SER A 54 15.82 -1.11 2.11
C SER A 54 16.31 -1.17 0.67
N PRO A 55 17.57 -0.82 0.38
CA PRO A 55 18.15 -1.01 -0.94
C PRO A 55 18.13 -2.46 -1.42
N THR A 56 18.05 -3.43 -0.50
CA THR A 56 18.06 -4.87 -0.81
C THR A 56 16.67 -5.47 -0.96
N ASN A 57 15.60 -4.71 -0.68
CA ASN A 57 14.25 -5.20 -0.90
C ASN A 57 13.95 -5.31 -2.40
N THR A 58 12.98 -6.15 -2.75
CA THR A 58 12.45 -6.17 -4.12
C THR A 58 11.86 -4.81 -4.46
N TRP A 59 11.94 -4.42 -5.74
CA TRP A 59 11.46 -3.10 -6.17
C TRP A 59 9.97 -2.87 -5.88
N TYR A 60 9.19 -3.95 -5.81
CA TYR A 60 7.76 -3.94 -5.55
C TYR A 60 7.38 -4.12 -4.07
N SER A 61 8.35 -4.31 -3.16
CA SER A 61 8.07 -4.54 -1.73
C SER A 61 7.23 -3.42 -1.12
N THR A 62 7.51 -2.16 -1.50
CA THR A 62 6.71 -1.01 -1.06
C THR A 62 5.28 -1.03 -1.60
N ILE A 63 5.08 -1.58 -2.79
CA ILE A 63 3.74 -1.75 -3.35
C ILE A 63 2.96 -2.78 -2.54
N ASP A 64 3.58 -3.92 -2.22
CA ASP A 64 2.93 -5.02 -1.50
C ASP A 64 2.45 -4.61 -0.10
N PHE A 65 3.25 -3.85 0.66
CA PHE A 65 2.82 -3.41 1.99
C PHE A 65 1.84 -2.23 1.97
N VAL A 66 1.65 -1.56 0.82
CA VAL A 66 0.61 -0.54 0.65
C VAL A 66 -0.69 -1.13 0.13
N MET A 67 -0.64 -1.85 -1.00
CA MET A 67 -1.81 -2.45 -1.63
C MET A 67 -2.37 -3.60 -0.80
N GLY A 68 -1.52 -4.48 -0.28
CA GLY A 68 -1.92 -5.67 0.48
C GLY A 68 -2.91 -5.36 1.62
N PRO A 69 -2.56 -4.50 2.60
CA PRO A 69 -3.50 -4.16 3.67
C PRO A 69 -4.71 -3.38 3.17
N MET A 70 -4.56 -2.46 2.20
CA MET A 70 -5.69 -1.67 1.70
C MET A 70 -6.70 -2.50 0.88
N GLN A 71 -6.25 -3.55 0.20
CA GLN A 71 -7.12 -4.56 -0.41
C GLN A 71 -7.82 -5.45 0.64
N ASN A 72 -7.33 -5.44 1.88
CA ASN A 72 -7.86 -6.20 3.01
C ASN A 72 -8.39 -5.27 4.11
N TRP A 73 -9.17 -4.26 3.74
CA TRP A 73 -9.91 -3.38 4.67
C TRP A 73 -9.08 -2.40 5.52
N ALA A 74 -7.77 -2.28 5.30
CA ALA A 74 -7.02 -1.20 5.91
C ALA A 74 -7.39 0.15 5.27
N SER A 75 -7.56 1.16 6.11
CA SER A 75 -7.84 2.54 5.72
C SER A 75 -6.58 3.34 5.36
N GLY A 76 -5.39 2.74 5.47
CA GLY A 76 -4.13 3.36 5.10
C GLY A 76 -2.92 2.49 5.43
N SER A 77 -1.78 2.92 4.88
CA SER A 77 -0.48 2.28 5.03
C SER A 77 0.59 3.33 5.33
N ILE A 78 1.55 3.00 6.19
CA ILE A 78 2.62 3.87 6.65
C ILE A 78 3.95 3.11 6.57
N ALA A 79 4.91 3.71 5.86
CA ALA A 79 6.30 3.29 5.86
C ALA A 79 7.04 3.87 7.08
N TRP A 80 8.06 3.18 7.55
CA TRP A 80 8.71 3.45 8.83
C TRP A 80 9.49 4.77 8.85
N THR A 81 10.57 4.85 8.07
CA THR A 81 11.49 5.98 8.12
C THR A 81 11.23 6.95 6.98
N LEU A 82 10.93 8.22 7.29
CA LEU A 82 10.80 9.26 6.26
C LEU A 82 12.17 9.62 5.64
N GLY A 83 13.20 9.76 6.46
CA GLY A 83 14.53 10.19 6.04
C GLY A 83 15.64 9.44 6.77
N SER A 84 16.66 9.00 6.03
CA SER A 84 17.91 8.45 6.59
C SER A 84 19.11 9.16 5.96
N ASP A 85 20.27 9.08 6.59
CA ASP A 85 21.52 9.46 5.93
C ASP A 85 21.97 8.42 4.88
N THR A 86 23.09 8.69 4.21
CA THR A 86 23.68 7.80 3.20
C THR A 86 24.19 6.46 3.74
N ASN A 87 24.28 6.32 5.07
CA ASN A 87 24.65 5.09 5.78
C ASN A 87 23.45 4.39 6.43
N ASN A 88 22.20 4.75 6.04
CA ASN A 88 20.96 4.23 6.63
C ASN A 88 20.78 4.57 8.12
N GLY A 89 21.43 5.63 8.59
CA GLY A 89 21.39 6.09 9.96
C GLY A 89 20.61 7.39 10.17
N PRO A 90 20.62 7.90 11.42
CA PRO A 90 21.16 7.25 12.62
C PRO A 90 20.23 6.13 13.11
N HIS A 91 20.80 5.07 13.69
CA HIS A 91 20.05 4.01 14.38
C HIS A 91 20.74 3.64 15.70
N LEU A 92 19.97 3.11 16.65
CA LEU A 92 20.51 2.66 17.93
C LEU A 92 21.32 1.35 17.76
N PRO A 93 22.23 1.02 18.69
CA PRO A 93 22.83 -0.31 18.77
C PRO A 93 21.75 -1.39 18.85
N GLY A 94 21.85 -2.42 18.00
CA GLY A 94 20.82 -3.45 17.85
C GLY A 94 19.60 -3.05 17.00
N GLY A 95 19.54 -1.79 16.55
CA GLY A 95 18.54 -1.32 15.59
C GLY A 95 18.84 -1.78 14.15
N CYS A 96 17.92 -1.46 13.24
CA CYS A 96 18.04 -1.85 11.84
C CYS A 96 19.11 -1.03 11.11
N GLY A 97 20.27 -1.64 10.83
CA GLY A 97 21.36 -1.01 10.06
C GLY A 97 21.18 -1.05 8.54
N THR A 98 20.12 -1.69 8.05
CA THR A 98 19.82 -1.83 6.61
C THR A 98 18.52 -1.13 6.20
N CYS A 99 17.85 -0.46 7.14
CA CYS A 99 16.58 0.23 6.89
C CYS A 99 16.86 1.62 6.34
N ARG A 100 16.33 1.91 5.15
CA ARG A 100 16.53 3.19 4.45
C ARG A 100 15.29 4.06 4.59
N GLY A 101 15.48 5.37 4.67
CA GLY A 101 14.36 6.32 4.60
C GLY A 101 13.77 6.42 3.19
N LEU A 102 12.53 6.92 3.09
CA LEU A 102 11.97 7.30 1.79
C LEU A 102 12.82 8.38 1.09
N VAL A 103 13.44 9.26 1.88
CA VAL A 103 14.41 10.27 1.44
C VAL A 103 15.79 9.92 2.01
N VAL A 104 16.83 9.99 1.18
CA VAL A 104 18.22 9.85 1.63
C VAL A 104 18.87 11.22 1.64
N VAL A 105 19.38 11.64 2.79
CA VAL A 105 20.02 12.93 3.01
C VAL A 105 21.54 12.74 3.02
N ASP A 106 22.24 13.45 2.13
CA ASP A 106 23.68 13.60 2.22
C ASP A 106 23.99 14.82 3.07
N THR A 107 24.30 14.58 4.35
CA THR A 107 24.59 15.63 5.32
C THR A 107 25.90 16.36 5.04
N SER A 108 26.85 15.71 4.37
CA SER A 108 28.15 16.31 4.02
C SER A 108 28.02 17.26 2.83
N ALA A 109 27.22 16.87 1.83
CA ALA A 109 26.95 17.68 0.66
C ALA A 109 25.80 18.69 0.85
N GLY A 110 24.98 18.55 1.88
CA GLY A 110 23.78 19.37 2.09
C GLY A 110 22.69 19.11 1.04
N THR A 111 22.62 17.90 0.50
CA THR A 111 21.68 17.51 -0.55
C THR A 111 20.79 16.34 -0.12
N TYR A 112 19.75 16.04 -0.90
CA TYR A 112 18.90 14.88 -0.66
C TYR A 112 18.47 14.24 -1.97
N SER A 113 18.13 12.95 -1.91
CA SER A 113 17.55 12.19 -3.01
C SER A 113 16.29 11.45 -2.55
N LYS A 114 15.34 11.26 -3.47
CA LYS A 114 14.13 10.47 -3.24
C LYS A 114 14.38 9.05 -3.70
N THR A 115 14.09 8.08 -2.84
CA THR A 115 14.23 6.66 -3.17
C THR A 115 13.13 6.19 -4.11
N LEU A 116 13.28 5.00 -4.67
CA LEU A 116 12.18 4.33 -5.37
C LEU A 116 10.92 4.24 -4.49
N ASP A 117 11.10 3.89 -3.22
CA ASP A 117 10.03 3.74 -2.23
C ASP A 117 9.23 5.04 -2.04
N TYR A 118 9.89 6.19 -2.09
CA TYR A 118 9.22 7.50 -2.08
C TYR A 118 8.26 7.66 -3.26
N TYR A 119 8.71 7.28 -4.47
CA TYR A 119 7.87 7.41 -5.67
C TYR A 119 6.72 6.40 -5.66
N LEU A 120 6.93 5.19 -5.15
CA LEU A 120 5.88 4.17 -5.02
C LEU A 120 4.82 4.60 -3.99
N MET A 121 5.23 5.10 -2.81
CA MET A 121 4.32 5.73 -1.85
C MET A 121 3.60 6.95 -2.47
N GLY A 122 4.29 7.67 -3.35
CA GLY A 122 3.76 8.81 -4.10
C GLY A 122 2.62 8.46 -5.04
N GLN A 123 2.64 7.26 -5.65
CA GLN A 123 1.55 6.79 -6.54
C GLN A 123 0.20 6.63 -5.81
N PHE A 124 0.22 6.45 -4.48
CA PHE A 124 -0.99 6.44 -3.67
C PHE A 124 -1.24 7.83 -3.07
N SER A 125 -0.30 8.33 -2.27
CA SER A 125 -0.50 9.54 -1.46
C SER A 125 -0.77 10.82 -2.26
N ARG A 126 -0.27 10.92 -3.49
CA ARG A 126 -0.52 12.09 -4.36
C ARG A 126 -1.87 12.03 -5.06
N PHE A 127 -2.35 10.83 -5.37
CA PHE A 127 -3.47 10.61 -6.30
C PHE A 127 -4.73 10.08 -5.64
N VAL A 128 -4.62 9.52 -4.43
CA VAL A 128 -5.74 9.04 -3.60
C VAL A 128 -5.86 9.96 -2.37
N PRO A 129 -6.65 11.05 -2.44
CA PRO A 129 -6.84 11.99 -1.33
C PRO A 129 -7.52 11.37 -0.11
N ARG A 130 -7.40 12.04 1.04
CA ARG A 130 -8.15 11.66 2.24
C ARG A 130 -9.65 11.69 1.97
N GLY A 131 -10.35 10.63 2.37
CA GLY A 131 -11.79 10.48 2.14
C GLY A 131 -12.11 9.69 0.86
N ALA A 132 -11.12 9.30 0.08
CA ALA A 132 -11.27 8.31 -0.97
C ALA A 132 -11.93 7.03 -0.45
N THR A 133 -12.84 6.47 -1.23
CA THR A 133 -13.45 5.17 -0.95
C THR A 133 -12.85 4.13 -1.90
N ALA A 134 -12.14 3.15 -1.35
CA ALA A 134 -11.69 2.00 -2.12
C ALA A 134 -12.89 1.18 -2.60
N LEU A 135 -12.87 0.78 -3.87
CA LEU A 135 -13.92 -0.01 -4.50
C LEU A 135 -13.52 -1.48 -4.58
N ALA A 136 -14.50 -2.37 -4.40
CA ALA A 136 -14.33 -3.77 -4.75
C ALA A 136 -14.05 -3.90 -6.27
N SER A 137 -12.96 -4.58 -6.60
CA SER A 137 -12.54 -4.85 -7.96
C SER A 137 -12.25 -6.35 -8.15
N THR A 138 -12.27 -6.80 -9.41
CA THR A 138 -11.93 -8.17 -9.79
C THR A 138 -10.89 -8.13 -10.91
N GLY A 139 -10.10 -9.20 -11.05
CA GLY A 139 -9.08 -9.32 -12.11
C GLY A 139 -7.64 -9.06 -11.65
N SER A 140 -7.44 -8.73 -10.37
CA SER A 140 -6.15 -8.85 -9.71
C SER A 140 -5.78 -10.32 -9.53
N THR A 141 -4.54 -10.68 -9.86
CA THR A 141 -4.00 -12.03 -9.67
C THR A 141 -2.55 -11.97 -9.21
N ASP A 142 -2.27 -12.69 -8.13
CA ASP A 142 -0.92 -13.06 -7.70
C ASP A 142 -0.64 -14.50 -8.16
N TYR A 143 0.34 -14.68 -9.04
CA TYR A 143 0.75 -15.98 -9.57
C TYR A 143 1.89 -16.62 -8.73
N GLY A 144 2.34 -15.94 -7.67
CA GLY A 144 3.50 -16.34 -6.88
C GLY A 144 4.83 -16.04 -7.59
N GLY A 145 5.94 -16.23 -6.85
CA GLY A 145 7.28 -16.01 -7.40
C GLY A 145 7.56 -14.58 -7.86
N GLY A 146 6.85 -13.60 -7.30
CA GLY A 146 6.94 -12.20 -7.70
C GLY A 146 6.21 -11.86 -9.00
N GLN A 147 5.47 -12.80 -9.59
CA GLN A 147 4.65 -12.56 -10.78
C GLN A 147 3.25 -12.15 -10.33
N LYS A 148 2.97 -10.84 -10.39
CA LYS A 148 1.75 -10.25 -9.84
C LYS A 148 1.21 -9.18 -10.77
N PHE A 149 -0.11 -9.19 -10.95
CA PHE A 149 -0.84 -8.11 -11.62
C PHE A 149 -2.03 -7.73 -10.76
N GLU A 150 -1.93 -6.59 -10.09
CA GLU A 150 -2.94 -6.15 -9.13
C GLU A 150 -3.41 -4.76 -9.44
N ALA A 151 -4.67 -4.49 -9.10
CA ALA A 151 -5.24 -3.16 -9.18
C ALA A 151 -6.01 -2.81 -7.90
N MET A 152 -6.01 -1.52 -7.59
CA MET A 152 -6.93 -0.90 -6.65
C MET A 152 -7.63 0.26 -7.33
N SER A 153 -8.93 0.39 -7.07
CA SER A 153 -9.76 1.45 -7.63
C SER A 153 -10.36 2.26 -6.50
N PHE A 154 -10.43 3.58 -6.67
CA PHE A 154 -10.93 4.52 -5.68
C PHE A 154 -11.94 5.48 -6.32
N VAL A 155 -12.91 5.91 -5.52
CA VAL A 155 -13.75 7.08 -5.81
C VAL A 155 -13.40 8.15 -4.80
N GLU A 156 -13.07 9.33 -5.30
CA GLU A 156 -12.68 10.48 -4.49
C GLU A 156 -13.91 11.28 -4.03
N PRO A 157 -13.79 12.13 -3.00
CA PRO A 157 -14.92 12.93 -2.50
C PRO A 157 -15.55 13.87 -3.54
N ASP A 158 -14.79 14.30 -4.55
CA ASP A 158 -15.29 15.13 -5.66
C ASP A 158 -15.92 14.30 -6.80
N GLY A 159 -16.00 12.98 -6.62
CA GLY A 159 -16.53 12.03 -7.59
C GLY A 159 -15.53 11.59 -8.65
N SER A 160 -14.33 12.18 -8.73
CA SER A 160 -13.26 11.68 -9.59
C SER A 160 -12.82 10.27 -9.15
N ARG A 161 -12.08 9.57 -10.01
CA ARG A 161 -11.72 8.18 -9.79
C ARG A 161 -10.24 7.97 -10.00
N THR A 162 -9.67 7.07 -9.21
CA THR A 162 -8.27 6.67 -9.34
C THR A 162 -8.18 5.17 -9.52
N VAL A 163 -7.35 4.70 -10.46
CA VAL A 163 -7.00 3.29 -10.60
C VAL A 163 -5.49 3.16 -10.51
N VAL A 164 -5.01 2.45 -9.49
CA VAL A 164 -3.59 2.14 -9.31
C VAL A 164 -3.36 0.69 -9.72
N VAL A 165 -2.40 0.45 -10.61
CA VAL A 165 -2.14 -0.86 -11.20
C VAL A 165 -0.67 -1.22 -11.04
N GLN A 166 -0.40 -2.35 -10.41
CA GLN A 166 0.90 -3.00 -10.32
C GLN A 166 1.02 -4.04 -11.44
N ASN A 167 2.08 -3.94 -12.23
CA ASN A 167 2.49 -4.98 -13.18
C ASN A 167 3.91 -5.43 -12.86
N ASN A 168 4.06 -6.60 -12.24
CA ASN A 168 5.36 -7.20 -11.97
C ASN A 168 5.87 -8.11 -13.09
N PHE A 169 5.14 -8.25 -14.20
CA PHE A 169 5.61 -9.05 -15.32
C PHE A 169 6.77 -8.37 -16.04
N GLY A 170 7.62 -9.19 -16.66
CA GLY A 170 8.68 -8.74 -17.56
C GLY A 170 8.19 -8.20 -18.91
N ASN A 171 6.87 -8.15 -19.14
CA ASN A 171 6.23 -7.65 -20.35
C ASN A 171 5.14 -6.61 -20.04
N GLU A 172 4.89 -5.76 -21.04
CA GLU A 172 3.75 -4.85 -21.03
C GLU A 172 2.43 -5.63 -21.09
N VAL A 173 1.40 -5.09 -20.43
CA VAL A 173 0.03 -5.60 -20.47
C VAL A 173 -0.90 -4.52 -20.98
N PHE A 174 -1.74 -4.83 -21.96
CA PHE A 174 -2.84 -3.95 -22.35
C PHE A 174 -4.05 -4.23 -21.46
N LEU A 175 -4.35 -3.32 -20.54
CA LEU A 175 -5.43 -3.47 -19.56
C LEU A 175 -6.69 -2.76 -20.06
N THR A 176 -7.86 -3.36 -19.80
CA THR A 176 -9.16 -2.71 -19.93
C THR A 176 -9.90 -2.80 -18.61
N VAL A 177 -10.18 -1.65 -18.01
CA VAL A 177 -11.00 -1.49 -16.81
C VAL A 177 -12.45 -1.30 -17.23
N LYS A 178 -13.36 -2.07 -16.66
CA LYS A 178 -14.82 -1.95 -16.88
C LYS A 178 -15.46 -1.44 -15.61
N PHE A 179 -16.15 -0.32 -15.70
CA PHE A 179 -16.91 0.25 -14.58
C PHE A 179 -18.33 -0.32 -14.55
N LYS A 180 -18.96 -0.31 -13.36
CA LYS A 180 -20.33 -0.80 -13.18
C LYS A 180 -21.35 -0.09 -14.09
N GLY A 181 -21.10 1.19 -14.42
CA GLY A 181 -21.92 2.00 -15.34
C GLY A 181 -21.73 1.67 -16.83
N GLY A 182 -20.90 0.68 -17.18
CA GLY A 182 -20.64 0.29 -18.57
C GLY A 182 -19.50 1.05 -19.25
N GLU A 183 -19.03 2.16 -18.68
CA GLU A 183 -17.83 2.85 -19.13
C GLU A 183 -16.62 1.90 -19.11
N THR A 184 -15.73 2.07 -20.09
CA THR A 184 -14.46 1.35 -20.15
C THR A 184 -13.30 2.30 -20.29
N TRP A 185 -12.19 2.00 -19.62
CA TRP A 185 -10.92 2.69 -19.80
C TRP A 185 -9.84 1.67 -20.15
N SER A 186 -9.08 1.92 -21.21
CA SER A 186 -8.05 0.99 -21.67
C SER A 186 -6.73 1.69 -21.87
N GLY A 187 -5.64 0.99 -21.58
CA GLY A 187 -4.31 1.54 -21.69
C GLY A 187 -3.22 0.50 -21.49
N LYS A 188 -2.01 0.86 -21.88
CA LYS A 188 -0.82 0.07 -21.62
C LYS A 188 -0.38 0.25 -20.18
N VAL A 189 -0.07 -0.86 -19.53
CA VAL A 189 0.62 -0.92 -18.23
C VAL A 189 1.99 -1.53 -18.49
N TYR A 190 3.04 -0.72 -18.33
CA TYR A 190 4.40 -1.13 -18.65
C TYR A 190 4.87 -2.28 -17.75
N LYS A 191 5.87 -3.03 -18.22
CA LYS A 191 6.54 -4.06 -17.42
C LYS A 191 7.15 -3.44 -16.16
N GLU A 192 7.21 -4.23 -15.09
CA GLU A 192 7.83 -3.85 -13.82
C GLU A 192 7.47 -2.42 -13.37
N SER A 193 6.17 -2.14 -13.31
CA SER A 193 5.67 -0.77 -13.08
C SER A 193 4.54 -0.70 -12.05
N LEU A 194 4.42 0.48 -11.45
CA LEU A 194 3.24 0.93 -10.73
C LEU A 194 2.66 2.13 -11.49
N THR A 195 1.47 1.97 -12.06
CA THR A 195 0.82 2.97 -12.90
C THR A 195 -0.44 3.48 -12.22
N THR A 196 -0.60 4.80 -12.13
CA THR A 196 -1.81 5.42 -11.60
C THR A 196 -2.53 6.19 -12.70
N TRP A 197 -3.81 5.86 -12.92
CA TRP A 197 -4.71 6.58 -13.80
C TRP A 197 -5.68 7.41 -12.98
N GLN A 198 -5.74 8.72 -13.27
CA GLN A 198 -6.78 9.61 -12.76
C GLN A 198 -7.84 9.78 -13.84
N LEU A 199 -9.08 9.49 -13.48
CA LEU A 199 -10.22 9.48 -14.37
C LEU A 199 -11.26 10.51 -13.88
N PRO A 200 -11.99 11.16 -14.78
CA PRO A 200 -13.07 12.05 -14.39
C PRO A 200 -14.17 11.28 -13.64
N PRO A 201 -15.10 11.98 -12.99
CA PRO A 201 -16.33 11.36 -12.50
C PRO A 201 -17.04 10.54 -13.59
N ALA A 202 -17.75 9.49 -13.18
CA ALA A 202 -18.53 8.69 -14.11
C ALA A 202 -19.56 9.57 -14.84
N SER A 203 -19.68 9.42 -16.15
CA SER A 203 -20.77 10.02 -16.92
C SER A 203 -22.08 9.36 -16.47
N GLY A 204 -23.01 10.17 -15.94
CA GLY A 204 -24.35 9.73 -15.53
C GLY A 204 -25.23 9.28 -16.69
#